data_AF-A0A3C2EBT1-F1
#
_entry.id   AF-A0A3C2EBT1-F1
#
_cell.length_a   1.000
_cell.length_b   1.000
_cell.length_c   1.000
_cell.angle_alpha   90.00
_cell.angle_beta   90.00
_cell.angle_gamma   90.00
#
_symmetry.space_group_name_H-M   'P 1'
#
loop_
_entity.id
_entity.type
_entity.pdbx_description
1 polymer ?
#
loop_
_entity_poly.entity_id
_entity_poly.type
_entity_poly.pdbx_seq_one_letter_code
_entity_poly.pdbx_strand_id
1 'polypeptide(L)'
;MKFNCINILAFLILLPYSLPAQSVEDQPFILEKNNAEYLYQFAFECIDREYPNKLGQVLGDDSYLAPPRKLHPAFYGCYDWHSSVHGHWTLVTLLKAFPDFKFSDDILDKLSHNITKENIQQEIAFFYDEHNKDFQRTYGWAWLLKLDEALREWDHPSAAALHQNLSPLTKMLSLKFIEFLDKLNYPIRVGEHTNTAFGMSFAMDYALKYDQALAEKIKEKAIQYFYNDENCPATWEPGGFDFLSPCLIEASLMMKVLDKKDFKKWLKKFMPEFESHPEKYF
;
A
#
# COMPACT_ATOMS: atom_id res chain seq x y z
N MET A 1 -0.52 -49.04 -7.20
CA MET A 1 0.43 -49.05 -8.33
C MET A 1 1.64 -48.22 -7.94
N LYS A 2 2.74 -48.89 -7.63
CA LYS A 2 4.06 -48.26 -7.44
C LYS A 2 4.72 -48.16 -8.81
N PHE A 3 5.29 -47.01 -9.15
CA PHE A 3 6.30 -46.93 -10.22
C PHE A 3 7.59 -46.37 -9.64
N ASN A 4 8.57 -47.26 -9.53
CA ASN A 4 9.99 -46.96 -9.40
C ASN A 4 10.53 -46.58 -10.78
N CYS A 5 11.33 -45.53 -10.87
CA CYS A 5 12.36 -45.41 -11.92
C CYS A 5 13.63 -44.85 -11.28
N ILE A 6 14.59 -45.74 -11.06
CA ILE A 6 15.99 -45.44 -10.80
C ILE A 6 16.76 -45.73 -12.09
N ASN A 7 17.73 -44.86 -12.39
CA ASN A 7 18.83 -44.95 -13.35
C ASN A 7 18.58 -44.61 -14.83
N ILE A 8 18.90 -43.36 -15.18
CA ILE A 8 19.89 -43.10 -16.24
C ILE A 8 20.91 -42.11 -15.66
N LEU A 9 22.08 -42.62 -15.31
CA LEU A 9 23.26 -41.84 -14.95
C LEU A 9 24.21 -41.82 -16.15
N ALA A 10 24.82 -40.65 -16.39
CA ALA A 10 26.02 -40.39 -17.18
C ALA A 10 25.87 -40.29 -18.72
N PHE A 11 25.75 -39.06 -19.23
CA PHE A 11 26.62 -38.50 -20.29
C PHE A 11 26.45 -36.96 -20.32
N LEU A 12 27.54 -36.22 -20.59
CA LEU A 12 27.76 -34.75 -20.50
C LEU A 12 28.16 -34.29 -19.07
N ILE A 13 29.41 -34.41 -18.62
CA ILE A 13 30.67 -33.79 -19.11
C ILE A 13 30.49 -32.31 -19.47
N LEU A 14 30.84 -31.47 -18.49
CA LEU A 14 31.55 -30.18 -18.63
C LEU A 14 31.06 -29.22 -19.72
N LEU A 15 30.02 -28.46 -19.40
CA LEU A 15 29.89 -27.08 -19.88
C LEU A 15 29.50 -26.22 -18.68
N PRO A 16 30.35 -25.29 -18.21
CA PRO A 16 29.89 -24.23 -17.35
C PRO A 16 29.11 -23.28 -18.25
N TYR A 17 27.82 -23.57 -18.49
CA TYR A 17 26.93 -22.49 -18.87
C TYR A 17 26.71 -21.65 -17.61
N SER A 18 27.68 -20.77 -17.36
CA SER A 18 27.38 -19.48 -16.77
C SER A 18 26.33 -18.86 -17.67
N LEU A 19 25.06 -19.11 -17.36
CA LEU A 19 24.00 -18.24 -17.85
C LEU A 19 24.43 -16.84 -17.42
N PRO A 20 24.71 -15.92 -18.36
CA PRO A 20 24.88 -14.54 -17.95
C PRO A 20 23.61 -14.17 -17.20
N ALA A 21 23.76 -13.60 -16.01
CA ALA A 21 22.65 -12.92 -15.35
C ALA A 21 22.08 -11.95 -16.39
N GLN A 22 20.96 -12.33 -16.99
CA GLN A 22 20.27 -11.49 -17.94
C GLN A 22 19.91 -10.28 -17.11
N SER A 23 20.53 -9.13 -17.43
CA SER A 23 20.06 -7.85 -16.95
C SER A 23 18.58 -7.82 -17.29
N VAL A 24 17.72 -7.92 -16.29
CA VAL A 24 16.30 -7.61 -16.45
C VAL A 24 16.33 -6.16 -16.91
N GLU A 25 16.09 -5.94 -18.21
CA GLU A 25 15.85 -4.60 -18.70
C GLU A 25 14.67 -4.05 -17.87
N ASP A 26 14.84 -2.86 -17.32
CA ASP A 26 13.77 -2.05 -16.71
C ASP A 26 12.76 -1.69 -17.82
N GLN A 27 12.02 -2.70 -18.30
CA GLN A 27 10.85 -2.48 -19.14
C GLN A 27 9.76 -1.98 -18.18
N PRO A 28 9.30 -0.73 -18.30
CA PRO A 28 8.24 -0.23 -17.45
C PRO A 28 7.03 -1.16 -17.62
N PHE A 29 6.46 -1.61 -16.50
CA PHE A 29 5.23 -2.39 -16.53
C PHE A 29 4.14 -1.57 -17.24
N ILE A 30 3.78 -1.97 -18.46
CA ILE A 30 2.68 -1.37 -19.21
C ILE A 30 1.41 -2.09 -18.79
N LEU A 31 0.50 -1.38 -18.13
CA LEU A 31 -0.82 -1.93 -17.83
C LEU A 31 -1.56 -2.14 -19.16
N GLU A 32 -1.71 -3.39 -19.58
CA GLU A 32 -2.44 -3.72 -20.79
C GLU A 32 -3.95 -3.47 -20.64
N LYS A 33 -4.63 -3.13 -21.73
CA LYS A 33 -6.08 -2.79 -21.73
C LYS A 33 -6.97 -3.90 -21.14
N ASN A 34 -6.64 -5.17 -21.39
CA ASN A 34 -7.41 -6.30 -20.82
C ASN A 34 -7.27 -6.38 -19.30
N ASN A 35 -6.09 -6.06 -18.76
CA ASN A 35 -5.85 -5.99 -17.32
C ASN A 35 -6.57 -4.78 -16.70
N ALA A 36 -6.68 -3.68 -17.44
CA ALA A 36 -7.43 -2.49 -17.01
C ALA A 36 -8.93 -2.77 -16.83
N GLU A 37 -9.57 -3.50 -17.76
CA GLU A 37 -10.99 -3.87 -17.64
C GLU A 37 -11.24 -4.86 -16.49
N TYR A 38 -10.32 -5.81 -16.28
CA TYR A 38 -10.37 -6.71 -15.13
C TYR A 38 -10.30 -5.93 -13.81
N LEU A 39 -9.30 -5.07 -13.64
CA LEU A 39 -9.15 -4.25 -12.42
C LEU A 39 -10.33 -3.30 -12.19
N TYR A 40 -10.83 -2.69 -13.27
CA TYR A 40 -12.03 -1.86 -13.24
C TYR A 40 -13.20 -2.61 -12.62
N GLN A 41 -13.47 -3.84 -13.09
CA GLN A 41 -14.65 -4.57 -12.67
C GLN A 41 -14.67 -4.78 -11.15
N PHE A 42 -13.56 -5.22 -10.55
CA PHE A 42 -13.49 -5.44 -9.10
C PHE A 42 -13.66 -4.15 -8.30
N ALA A 43 -12.96 -3.09 -8.70
CA ALA A 43 -13.02 -1.82 -7.99
C ALA A 43 -14.42 -1.17 -8.13
N PHE A 44 -14.94 -1.12 -9.35
CA PHE A 44 -16.21 -0.47 -9.65
C PHE A 44 -17.40 -1.17 -9.01
N GLU A 45 -17.44 -2.50 -9.00
CA GLU A 45 -18.52 -3.27 -8.38
C GLU A 45 -18.50 -3.20 -6.85
N CYS A 46 -17.38 -2.86 -6.22
CA CYS A 46 -17.27 -2.88 -4.77
C CYS A 46 -17.47 -1.53 -4.09
N ILE A 47 -17.09 -0.39 -4.70
CA ILE A 47 -17.04 0.92 -3.98
C ILE A 47 -18.39 1.43 -3.43
N ASP A 48 -19.52 0.91 -3.90
CA ASP A 48 -20.88 1.17 -3.39
C ASP A 48 -21.57 -0.09 -2.83
N ARG A 49 -20.86 -1.22 -2.78
CA ARG A 49 -21.37 -2.47 -2.20
C ARG A 49 -21.18 -2.48 -0.69
N GLU A 50 -22.27 -2.24 0.03
CA GLU A 50 -22.24 -2.08 1.49
C GLU A 50 -21.98 -3.37 2.28
N TYR A 51 -22.33 -4.56 1.78
CA TYR A 51 -22.20 -5.82 2.53
C TYR A 51 -21.64 -6.99 1.70
N PRO A 52 -20.89 -7.92 2.34
CA PRO A 52 -20.44 -7.91 3.74
C PRO A 52 -19.38 -6.83 4.00
N ASN A 53 -19.34 -6.26 5.21
CA ASN A 53 -18.37 -5.22 5.60
C ASN A 53 -17.81 -5.45 7.02
N LYS A 54 -16.49 -5.27 7.16
CA LYS A 54 -15.71 -5.38 8.40
C LYS A 54 -15.38 -3.97 8.89
N LEU A 55 -16.23 -3.46 9.78
CA LEU A 55 -16.17 -2.08 10.27
C LEU A 55 -14.88 -1.74 11.02
N GLY A 56 -14.33 -2.67 11.82
CA GLY A 56 -13.05 -2.47 12.52
C GLY A 56 -13.01 -1.35 13.57
N GLN A 57 -14.16 -0.73 13.87
CA GLN A 57 -14.29 0.33 14.87
C GLN A 57 -14.30 -0.20 16.30
N VAL A 58 -13.94 0.67 17.24
CA VAL A 58 -14.18 0.48 18.68
C VAL A 58 -15.55 1.09 19.01
N LEU A 59 -16.38 0.35 19.75
CA LEU A 59 -17.68 0.83 20.21
C LEU A 59 -17.51 1.49 21.58
N GLY A 60 -17.81 2.79 21.67
CA GLY A 60 -17.87 3.49 22.96
C GLY A 60 -19.18 3.20 23.71
N ASP A 61 -20.29 3.12 22.97
CA ASP A 61 -21.62 2.80 23.46
C ASP A 61 -22.51 2.26 22.32
N ASP A 62 -23.79 2.00 22.60
CA ASP A 62 -24.75 1.44 21.64
C ASP A 62 -25.00 2.34 20.41
N SER A 63 -24.74 3.65 20.50
CA SER A 63 -24.94 4.58 19.37
C SER A 63 -23.96 4.36 18.21
N TYR A 64 -22.86 3.63 18.46
CA TYR A 64 -21.83 3.31 17.46
C TYR A 64 -22.27 2.15 16.55
N LEU A 65 -23.34 1.43 16.91
CA LEU A 65 -23.92 0.36 16.10
C LEU A 65 -24.74 0.95 14.95
N ALA A 66 -24.05 1.33 13.88
CA ALA A 66 -24.64 1.89 12.67
C ALA A 66 -24.18 1.13 11.41
N PRO A 67 -24.95 1.18 10.31
CA PRO A 67 -24.56 0.55 9.05
C PRO A 67 -23.34 1.27 8.40
N PRO A 68 -22.52 0.59 7.58
CA PRO A 68 -21.30 1.17 7.00
C PRO A 68 -21.51 2.51 6.30
N ARG A 69 -22.60 2.67 5.52
CA ARG A 69 -22.90 3.94 4.82
C ARG A 69 -23.16 5.14 5.74
N LYS A 70 -23.44 4.89 7.03
CA LYS A 70 -23.63 5.93 8.06
C LYS A 70 -22.32 6.25 8.78
N LEU A 71 -21.44 5.27 8.93
CA LEU A 71 -20.15 5.43 9.61
C LEU A 71 -19.08 6.03 8.67
N HIS A 72 -19.04 5.55 7.43
CA HIS A 72 -18.01 5.88 6.44
C HIS A 72 -18.62 6.23 5.09
N PRO A 73 -19.41 7.30 4.97
CA PRO A 73 -20.19 7.58 3.76
C PRO A 73 -19.35 7.81 2.51
N ALA A 74 -18.06 8.18 2.63
CA ALA A 74 -17.17 8.25 1.47
C ALA A 74 -16.60 6.88 1.10
N PHE A 75 -16.34 6.03 2.10
CA PHE A 75 -15.59 4.78 1.93
C PHE A 75 -16.29 3.55 2.57
N TYR A 76 -17.60 3.43 2.41
CA TYR A 76 -18.41 2.34 3.00
C TYR A 76 -18.44 1.07 2.17
N GLY A 77 -18.05 1.14 0.89
CA GLY A 77 -18.06 0.01 -0.02
C GLY A 77 -17.00 -1.03 0.29
N CYS A 78 -17.00 -2.10 -0.50
CA CYS A 78 -16.07 -3.22 -0.43
C CYS A 78 -16.09 -3.90 0.95
N TYR A 79 -15.10 -4.75 1.22
CA TYR A 79 -15.07 -5.54 2.46
C TYR A 79 -14.73 -4.70 3.69
N ASP A 80 -13.94 -3.65 3.57
CA ASP A 80 -13.61 -2.72 4.65
C ASP A 80 -13.18 -1.35 4.10
N TRP A 81 -12.99 -0.39 5.02
CA TRP A 81 -12.69 1.00 4.69
C TRP A 81 -11.47 1.16 3.77
N HIS A 82 -10.34 0.51 4.08
CA HIS A 82 -9.13 0.67 3.25
C HIS A 82 -9.26 -0.05 1.90
N SER A 83 -10.01 -1.15 1.84
CA SER A 83 -10.34 -1.82 0.57
C SER A 83 -11.16 -0.89 -0.32
N SER A 84 -12.10 -0.14 0.26
CA SER A 84 -12.83 0.91 -0.47
C SER A 84 -11.90 1.99 -0.99
N VAL A 85 -11.02 2.54 -0.13
CA VAL A 85 -10.06 3.56 -0.55
C VAL A 85 -9.14 3.06 -1.67
N HIS A 86 -8.65 1.82 -1.57
CA HIS A 86 -7.86 1.18 -2.62
C HIS A 86 -8.66 1.06 -3.93
N GLY A 87 -9.93 0.66 -3.88
CA GLY A 87 -10.83 0.64 -5.04
C GLY A 87 -10.99 2.01 -5.69
N HIS A 88 -11.21 3.07 -4.91
CA HIS A 88 -11.25 4.44 -5.41
C HIS A 88 -9.93 4.83 -6.10
N TRP A 89 -8.80 4.50 -5.48
CA TRP A 89 -7.48 4.76 -6.07
C TRP A 89 -7.27 4.01 -7.39
N THR A 90 -7.70 2.74 -7.47
CA THR A 90 -7.64 1.96 -8.71
C THR A 90 -8.42 2.65 -9.81
N LEU A 91 -9.65 3.08 -9.54
CA LEU A 91 -10.50 3.75 -10.52
C LEU A 91 -9.89 5.07 -11.02
N VAL A 92 -9.38 5.92 -10.12
CA VAL A 92 -8.69 7.16 -10.49
C VAL A 92 -7.43 6.87 -11.31
N THR A 93 -6.68 5.83 -10.94
CA THR A 93 -5.46 5.42 -11.65
C THR A 93 -5.78 4.95 -13.07
N LEU A 94 -6.90 4.23 -13.27
CA LEU A 94 -7.38 3.82 -14.58
C LEU A 94 -7.81 5.02 -15.44
N LEU A 95 -8.56 5.97 -14.88
CA LEU A 95 -8.93 7.21 -15.58
C LEU A 95 -7.70 8.02 -16.01
N LYS A 96 -6.66 8.06 -15.17
CA LYS A 96 -5.39 8.72 -15.51
C LYS A 96 -4.63 7.99 -16.61
N ALA A 97 -4.54 6.66 -16.53
CA ALA A 97 -3.77 5.85 -17.45
C ALA A 97 -4.44 5.69 -18.83
N PHE A 98 -5.77 5.75 -18.88
CA PHE A 98 -6.58 5.54 -20.09
C PHE A 98 -7.60 6.68 -20.26
N PRO A 99 -7.22 7.81 -20.88
CA PRO A 99 -8.14 8.95 -21.07
C PRO A 99 -9.42 8.59 -21.84
N ASP A 100 -9.33 7.66 -22.79
CA ASP A 100 -10.46 7.17 -23.60
C ASP A 100 -11.08 5.88 -23.03
N PHE A 101 -11.05 5.69 -21.70
CA PHE A 101 -11.63 4.51 -21.08
C PHE A 101 -13.16 4.50 -21.24
N LYS A 102 -13.72 3.40 -21.75
CA LYS A 102 -15.14 3.31 -22.12
C LYS A 102 -16.11 3.45 -20.94
N PHE A 103 -15.63 3.29 -19.70
CA PHE A 103 -16.41 3.39 -18.47
C PHE A 103 -16.13 4.69 -17.70
N SER A 104 -15.45 5.68 -18.30
CA SER A 104 -15.04 6.89 -17.59
C SER A 104 -16.21 7.61 -16.91
N ASP A 105 -17.32 7.81 -17.61
CA ASP A 105 -18.48 8.54 -17.07
C ASP A 105 -19.10 7.82 -15.86
N ASP A 106 -19.26 6.49 -15.94
CA ASP A 106 -19.79 5.67 -14.84
C ASP A 106 -18.88 5.74 -13.60
N ILE A 107 -17.56 5.69 -13.80
CA ILE A 107 -16.58 5.83 -12.72
C ILE A 107 -16.70 7.20 -12.06
N LEU A 108 -16.77 8.27 -12.86
CA LEU A 108 -16.87 9.64 -12.35
C LEU A 108 -18.15 9.86 -11.57
N ASP A 109 -19.26 9.28 -12.03
CA ASP A 109 -20.53 9.33 -11.33
C ASP A 109 -20.38 8.76 -9.92
N LYS A 110 -19.89 7.52 -9.75
CA LYS A 110 -19.68 6.93 -8.43
C LYS A 110 -18.70 7.72 -7.57
N LEU A 111 -17.53 8.08 -8.10
CA LEU A 111 -16.52 8.85 -7.36
C LEU A 111 -17.08 10.18 -6.86
N SER A 112 -17.90 10.88 -7.66
CA SER A 112 -18.51 12.16 -7.29
C SER A 112 -19.61 12.02 -6.23
N HIS A 113 -20.32 10.89 -6.21
CA HIS A 113 -21.29 10.56 -5.16
C HIS A 113 -20.61 10.18 -3.83
N ASN A 114 -19.45 9.49 -3.89
CA ASN A 114 -18.70 9.09 -2.71
C ASN A 114 -17.89 10.26 -2.10
N ILE A 115 -17.08 10.95 -2.90
CA ILE A 115 -16.13 11.99 -2.46
C ILE A 115 -16.78 13.39 -2.51
N THR A 116 -17.80 13.58 -1.67
CA THR A 116 -18.43 14.89 -1.44
C THR A 116 -17.83 15.57 -0.22
N LYS A 117 -17.99 16.88 -0.12
CA LYS A 117 -17.58 17.64 1.07
C LYS A 117 -18.25 17.11 2.34
N GLU A 118 -19.53 16.78 2.25
CA GLU A 118 -20.37 16.31 3.36
C GLU A 118 -19.96 14.92 3.83
N ASN A 119 -19.63 14.02 2.90
CA ASN A 119 -19.17 12.67 3.24
C ASN A 119 -17.77 12.72 3.87
N ILE A 120 -16.85 13.50 3.28
CA ILE A 120 -15.49 13.66 3.83
C ILE A 120 -15.52 14.30 5.21
N GLN A 121 -16.42 15.25 5.47
CA GLN A 121 -16.57 15.84 6.80
C GLN A 121 -17.02 14.81 7.85
N GLN A 122 -17.82 13.81 7.47
CA GLN A 122 -18.21 12.70 8.35
C GLN A 122 -17.04 11.75 8.61
N GLU A 123 -16.23 11.41 7.59
CA GLU A 123 -14.98 10.65 7.79
C GLU A 123 -14.05 11.37 8.79
N ILE A 124 -13.88 12.68 8.63
CA ILE A 124 -13.07 13.50 9.54
C ILE A 124 -13.62 13.42 10.97
N ALA A 125 -14.94 13.55 11.15
CA ALA A 125 -15.58 13.44 12.45
C ALA A 125 -15.30 12.07 13.09
N PHE A 126 -15.38 10.99 12.31
CA PHE A 126 -15.07 9.64 12.77
C PHE A 126 -13.62 9.51 13.28
N PHE A 127 -12.63 10.07 12.58
CA PHE A 127 -11.23 10.01 13.03
C PHE A 127 -10.89 10.92 14.21
N TYR A 128 -11.77 11.87 14.56
CA TYR A 128 -11.66 12.69 15.78
C TYR A 128 -12.38 12.08 16.98
N ASP A 129 -13.23 11.08 16.76
CA ASP A 129 -13.84 10.30 17.83
C ASP A 129 -12.79 9.79 18.82
N GLU A 130 -13.12 9.80 20.10
CA GLU A 130 -12.14 9.49 21.14
C GLU A 130 -11.69 8.03 21.16
N HIS A 131 -12.53 7.11 20.70
CA HIS A 131 -12.28 5.68 20.66
C HIS A 131 -11.68 5.21 19.33
N ASN A 132 -11.87 5.97 18.24
CA ASN A 132 -11.49 5.57 16.89
C ASN A 132 -10.32 6.36 16.28
N LYS A 133 -9.56 7.12 17.09
CA LYS A 133 -8.37 7.89 16.64
C LYS A 133 -7.33 7.07 15.88
N ASP A 134 -7.21 5.78 16.24
CA ASP A 134 -6.22 4.84 15.71
C ASP A 134 -6.75 3.95 14.57
N PHE A 135 -8.01 4.15 14.16
CA PHE A 135 -8.65 3.36 13.11
C PHE A 135 -7.81 3.35 11.82
N GLN A 136 -7.63 2.18 11.21
CA GLN A 136 -6.91 2.00 9.92
C GLN A 136 -5.42 2.39 9.91
N ARG A 137 -4.84 2.63 11.07
CA ARG A 137 -3.42 2.97 11.21
C ARG A 137 -2.51 1.81 10.83
N THR A 138 -1.42 2.01 10.08
CA THR A 138 -1.11 3.14 9.18
C THR A 138 -1.49 2.84 7.73
N TYR A 139 -1.88 1.59 7.44
CA TYR A 139 -2.08 1.10 6.08
C TYR A 139 -3.21 1.81 5.34
N GLY A 140 -4.39 1.95 5.96
CA GLY A 140 -5.48 2.68 5.33
C GLY A 140 -5.16 4.15 5.15
N TRP A 141 -4.44 4.77 6.11
CA TRP A 141 -4.00 6.15 5.96
C TRP A 141 -3.09 6.31 4.74
N ALA A 142 -2.12 5.40 4.56
CA ALA A 142 -1.22 5.41 3.41
C ALA A 142 -2.00 5.25 2.08
N TRP A 143 -3.02 4.40 2.02
CA TRP A 143 -3.88 4.29 0.84
C TRP A 143 -4.63 5.57 0.51
N LEU A 144 -5.10 6.30 1.52
CA LEU A 144 -5.74 7.60 1.29
C LEU A 144 -4.75 8.62 0.70
N LEU A 145 -3.49 8.61 1.19
CA LEU A 145 -2.43 9.44 0.61
C LEU A 145 -2.16 9.08 -0.86
N LYS A 146 -2.18 7.79 -1.21
CA LYS A 146 -2.04 7.34 -2.61
C LYS A 146 -3.22 7.78 -3.48
N LEU A 147 -4.45 7.78 -2.94
CA LEU A 147 -5.63 8.32 -3.64
C LEU A 147 -5.47 9.84 -3.89
N ASP A 148 -5.02 10.60 -2.91
CA ASP A 148 -4.74 12.04 -3.05
C ASP A 148 -3.65 12.31 -4.11
N GLU A 149 -2.56 11.53 -4.08
CA GLU A 149 -1.52 11.56 -5.13
C GLU A 149 -2.11 11.31 -6.53
N ALA A 150 -2.91 10.25 -6.67
CA ALA A 150 -3.49 9.89 -7.96
C ALA A 150 -4.41 10.99 -8.52
N LEU A 151 -5.22 11.61 -7.67
CA LEU A 151 -6.07 12.74 -8.05
C LEU A 151 -5.27 13.99 -8.45
N ARG A 152 -4.16 14.28 -7.75
CA ARG A 152 -3.28 15.41 -8.08
C ARG A 152 -2.53 15.24 -9.40
N GLU A 153 -2.20 14.00 -9.74
CA GLU A 153 -1.46 13.65 -10.95
C GLU A 153 -2.36 13.41 -12.16
N TRP A 154 -3.68 13.38 -11.97
CA TRP A 154 -4.63 13.22 -13.05
C TRP A 154 -5.11 14.60 -13.53
N ASP A 155 -4.60 15.04 -14.69
CA ASP A 155 -4.92 16.35 -15.28
C ASP A 155 -6.34 16.35 -15.88
N HIS A 156 -7.35 16.52 -15.02
CA HIS A 156 -8.76 16.56 -15.40
C HIS A 156 -9.57 17.44 -14.43
N PRO A 157 -10.57 18.22 -14.91
CA PRO A 157 -11.38 19.09 -14.03
C PRO A 157 -12.07 18.34 -12.88
N SER A 158 -12.58 17.12 -13.14
CA SER A 158 -13.18 16.29 -12.09
C SER A 158 -12.15 15.86 -11.03
N ALA A 159 -10.90 15.62 -11.41
CA ALA A 159 -9.83 15.28 -10.47
C ALA A 159 -9.60 16.43 -9.48
N ALA A 160 -9.56 17.67 -9.99
CA ALA A 160 -9.40 18.87 -9.15
C ALA A 160 -10.56 19.03 -8.16
N ALA A 161 -11.80 18.80 -8.59
CA ALA A 161 -12.98 18.86 -7.73
C ALA A 161 -12.97 17.76 -6.64
N LEU A 162 -12.68 16.51 -7.02
CA LEU A 162 -12.57 15.38 -6.08
C LEU A 162 -11.44 15.61 -5.07
N HIS A 163 -10.26 16.06 -5.54
CA HIS A 163 -9.13 16.39 -4.66
C HIS A 163 -9.47 17.52 -3.69
N GLN A 164 -10.19 18.56 -4.14
CA GLN A 164 -10.61 19.64 -3.26
C GLN A 164 -11.48 19.13 -2.10
N ASN A 165 -12.38 18.18 -2.36
CA ASN A 165 -13.22 17.56 -1.33
C ASN A 165 -12.41 16.63 -0.42
N LEU A 166 -11.48 15.82 -0.97
CA LEU A 166 -10.70 14.83 -0.23
C LEU A 166 -9.60 15.46 0.66
N SER A 167 -8.99 16.55 0.20
CA SER A 167 -7.78 17.15 0.78
C SER A 167 -7.84 17.41 2.30
N PRO A 168 -8.96 17.87 2.90
CA PRO A 168 -9.04 18.04 4.35
C PRO A 168 -8.80 16.75 5.14
N LEU A 169 -9.31 15.60 4.66
CA LEU A 169 -9.09 14.30 5.30
C LEU A 169 -7.64 13.84 5.12
N THR A 170 -7.09 13.98 3.92
CA THR A 170 -5.68 13.67 3.63
C THR A 170 -4.73 14.43 4.57
N LYS A 171 -4.93 15.76 4.72
CA LYS A 171 -4.11 16.60 5.60
C LYS A 171 -4.20 16.16 7.06
N MET A 172 -5.40 15.85 7.54
CA MET A 172 -5.60 15.37 8.91
C MET A 172 -4.90 14.02 9.14
N LEU A 173 -5.04 13.06 8.21
CA LEU A 173 -4.39 11.76 8.35
C LEU A 173 -2.86 11.85 8.23
N SER A 174 -2.33 12.76 7.40
CA SER A 174 -0.88 13.01 7.35
C SER A 174 -0.34 13.48 8.71
N LEU A 175 -1.00 14.44 9.35
CA LEU A 175 -0.63 14.91 10.69
C LEU A 175 -0.72 13.79 11.73
N LYS A 176 -1.80 13.00 11.72
CA LYS A 176 -1.95 11.83 12.61
C LYS A 176 -0.87 10.77 12.37
N PHE A 177 -0.42 10.59 11.12
CA PHE A 177 0.70 9.71 10.79
C PHE A 177 1.97 10.16 11.51
N ILE A 178 2.31 11.46 11.42
CA ILE A 178 3.47 12.05 12.11
C ILE A 178 3.35 11.83 13.62
N GLU A 179 2.21 12.19 14.22
CA GLU A 179 1.96 12.04 15.66
C GLU A 179 2.06 10.58 16.12
N PHE A 180 1.60 9.63 15.31
CA PHE A 180 1.73 8.22 15.62
C PHE A 180 3.19 7.78 15.62
N LEU A 181 3.96 8.17 14.60
CA LEU A 181 5.37 7.80 14.52
C LEU A 181 6.18 8.38 15.70
N ASP A 182 5.81 9.54 16.21
CA ASP A 182 6.43 10.12 17.42
C ASP A 182 6.13 9.31 18.69
N LYS A 183 4.96 8.68 18.77
CA LYS A 183 4.53 7.85 19.93
C LYS A 183 4.99 6.39 19.83
N LEU A 184 5.26 5.89 18.63
CA LEU A 184 5.66 4.51 18.41
C LEU A 184 7.09 4.30 18.94
N ASN A 185 7.25 3.41 19.92
CA ASN A 185 8.57 3.10 20.48
C ASN A 185 9.31 2.03 19.67
N TYR A 186 8.56 1.04 19.18
CA TYR A 186 9.09 -0.09 18.44
C TYR A 186 8.30 -0.30 17.15
N PRO A 187 8.98 -0.52 16.02
CA PRO A 187 8.33 -0.83 14.75
C PRO A 187 7.64 -2.20 14.78
N ILE A 188 6.56 -2.34 14.02
CA ILE A 188 5.80 -3.58 13.83
C ILE A 188 6.33 -4.29 12.57
N ARG A 189 6.73 -5.56 12.71
CA ARG A 189 7.43 -6.36 11.68
C ARG A 189 6.65 -7.59 11.16
N VAL A 190 5.34 -7.65 11.35
CA VAL A 190 4.52 -8.76 10.78
C VAL A 190 4.29 -8.55 9.29
N GLY A 191 4.04 -9.59 8.49
CA GLY A 191 3.78 -9.45 7.04
C GLY A 191 2.34 -9.08 6.71
N GLU A 192 1.70 -8.31 7.60
CA GLU A 192 0.30 -7.89 7.52
C GLU A 192 0.17 -6.37 7.43
N HIS A 193 -1.07 -5.87 7.36
CA HIS A 193 -1.41 -4.45 7.24
C HIS A 193 -0.76 -3.55 8.30
N THR A 194 -0.55 -4.05 9.51
CA THR A 194 0.03 -3.27 10.62
C THR A 194 1.54 -3.06 10.50
N ASN A 195 2.21 -3.64 9.49
CA ASN A 195 3.64 -3.47 9.30
C ASN A 195 4.03 -1.99 9.16
N THR A 196 4.93 -1.54 10.03
CA THR A 196 5.35 -0.13 10.09
C THR A 196 6.12 0.27 8.84
N ALA A 197 7.03 -0.58 8.35
CA ALA A 197 7.77 -0.31 7.13
C ALA A 197 6.85 -0.23 5.90
N PHE A 198 5.80 -1.04 5.87
CA PHE A 198 4.83 -1.03 4.77
C PHE A 198 4.08 0.30 4.68
N GLY A 199 3.45 0.73 5.78
CA GLY A 199 2.74 2.01 5.82
C GLY A 199 3.67 3.19 5.51
N MET A 200 4.87 3.20 6.08
CA MET A 200 5.88 4.23 5.83
C MET A 200 6.37 4.25 4.38
N SER A 201 6.62 3.09 3.77
CA SER A 201 7.09 3.00 2.38
C SER A 201 6.05 3.53 1.40
N PHE A 202 4.77 3.22 1.62
CA PHE A 202 3.68 3.72 0.78
C PHE A 202 3.46 5.22 0.97
N ALA A 203 3.46 5.70 2.21
CA ALA A 203 3.30 7.12 2.51
C ALA A 203 4.47 7.97 1.99
N MET A 204 5.69 7.42 1.92
CA MET A 204 6.88 8.14 1.45
C MET A 204 6.73 8.66 0.01
N ASP A 205 6.11 7.89 -0.89
CA ASP A 205 5.95 8.31 -2.29
C ASP A 205 5.11 9.59 -2.42
N TYR A 206 4.01 9.65 -1.66
CA TYR A 206 3.19 10.85 -1.53
C TYR A 206 3.95 12.00 -0.87
N ALA A 207 4.57 11.71 0.27
CA ALA A 207 5.17 12.70 1.13
C ALA A 207 6.30 13.47 0.44
N LEU A 208 7.16 12.77 -0.32
CA LEU A 208 8.24 13.39 -1.09
C LEU A 208 7.75 14.44 -2.11
N LYS A 209 6.52 14.32 -2.59
CA LYS A 209 5.94 15.25 -3.58
C LYS A 209 5.09 16.35 -2.94
N TYR A 210 4.34 16.01 -1.88
CA TYR A 210 3.23 16.84 -1.41
C TYR A 210 3.23 17.13 0.09
N ASP A 211 4.07 16.45 0.88
CA ASP A 211 4.14 16.65 2.34
C ASP A 211 5.56 16.42 2.88
N GLN A 212 6.38 17.47 2.78
CA GLN A 212 7.77 17.45 3.21
C GLN A 212 7.94 17.09 4.69
N ALA A 213 7.01 17.55 5.56
CA ALA A 213 7.09 17.27 6.99
C ALA A 213 6.87 15.78 7.28
N LEU A 214 5.91 15.15 6.61
CA LEU A 214 5.71 13.71 6.69
C LEU A 214 6.92 12.95 6.13
N ALA A 215 7.51 13.39 5.03
CA ALA A 215 8.68 12.74 4.42
C ALA A 215 9.88 12.75 5.38
N GLU A 216 10.14 13.90 6.01
CA GLU A 216 11.19 14.06 7.01
C GLU A 216 10.95 13.17 8.24
N LYS A 217 9.72 13.11 8.74
CA LYS A 217 9.36 12.24 9.87
C LYS A 217 9.53 10.76 9.52
N ILE A 218 9.08 10.33 8.33
CA ILE A 218 9.26 8.95 7.87
C ILE A 218 10.75 8.63 7.79
N LYS A 219 11.56 9.51 7.21
CA LYS A 219 13.02 9.34 7.11
C LYS A 219 13.68 9.21 8.48
N GLU A 220 13.40 10.13 9.40
CA GLU A 220 13.90 10.11 10.77
C GLU A 220 13.61 8.77 11.44
N LYS A 221 12.36 8.34 11.39
CA LYS A 221 11.88 7.14 12.08
C LYS A 221 12.38 5.86 11.42
N ALA A 222 12.51 5.85 10.09
CA ALA A 222 13.09 4.71 9.38
C ALA A 222 14.55 4.49 9.79
N ILE A 223 15.34 5.56 9.87
CA ILE A 223 16.73 5.48 10.35
C ILE A 223 16.75 4.99 11.81
N GLN A 224 15.89 5.55 12.67
CA GLN A 224 15.80 5.13 14.08
C GLN A 224 15.48 3.64 14.23
N TYR A 225 14.56 3.12 13.41
CA TYR A 225 14.00 1.77 13.56
C TYR A 225 14.75 0.66 12.84
N PHE A 226 15.46 0.97 11.77
CA PHE A 226 15.93 -0.07 10.83
C PHE A 226 17.40 0.08 10.44
N TYR A 227 18.05 1.23 10.71
CA TYR A 227 19.42 1.46 10.26
C TYR A 227 20.44 0.47 10.85
N ASN A 228 20.19 -0.01 12.07
CA ASN A 228 21.06 -0.94 12.77
C ASN A 228 20.59 -2.40 12.67
N ASP A 229 19.53 -2.68 11.91
CA ASP A 229 19.04 -4.05 11.73
C ASP A 229 20.03 -4.82 10.84
N GLU A 230 20.35 -6.05 11.25
CA GLU A 230 21.30 -6.93 10.60
C GLU A 230 20.73 -8.37 10.61
N ASN A 231 21.07 -9.18 9.61
CA ASN A 231 20.65 -10.58 9.50
C ASN A 231 19.13 -10.80 9.65
N CYS A 232 18.34 -10.12 8.82
CA CYS A 232 16.88 -10.25 8.83
C CYS A 232 16.46 -11.73 8.74
N PRO A 233 15.54 -12.20 9.59
CA PRO A 233 15.18 -13.62 9.69
C PRO A 233 14.25 -14.07 8.55
N ALA A 234 14.67 -13.89 7.30
CA ALA A 234 13.86 -14.18 6.11
C ALA A 234 13.39 -15.65 6.03
N THR A 235 14.11 -16.57 6.66
CA THR A 235 13.71 -17.99 6.74
C THR A 235 12.41 -18.23 7.53
N TRP A 236 11.92 -17.23 8.26
CA TRP A 236 10.67 -17.33 9.04
C TRP A 236 9.47 -16.71 8.33
N GLU A 237 9.67 -16.07 7.18
CA GLU A 237 8.65 -15.41 6.38
C GLU A 237 8.48 -16.08 5.00
N PRO A 238 7.31 -15.94 4.35
CA PRO A 238 6.08 -15.40 4.91
C PRO A 238 5.45 -16.36 5.94
N GLY A 239 4.95 -15.81 7.03
CA GLY A 239 4.04 -16.51 7.95
C GLY A 239 2.70 -16.83 7.27
N GLY A 240 1.88 -17.69 7.90
CA GLY A 240 0.64 -18.19 7.27
C GLY A 240 -0.43 -17.13 6.95
N PHE A 241 -0.36 -15.95 7.57
CA PHE A 241 -1.24 -14.80 7.29
C PHE A 241 -0.54 -13.67 6.55
N ASP A 242 0.76 -13.81 6.29
CA ASP A 242 1.53 -12.77 5.63
C ASP A 242 1.15 -12.69 4.15
N PHE A 243 0.93 -11.47 3.66
CA PHE A 243 0.76 -11.20 2.23
C PHE A 243 1.97 -10.46 1.64
N LEU A 244 2.96 -10.16 2.46
CA LEU A 244 4.25 -9.59 2.07
C LEU A 244 5.37 -10.17 2.93
N SER A 245 6.61 -10.03 2.48
CA SER A 245 7.80 -10.35 3.28
C SER A 245 8.17 -9.14 4.17
N PRO A 246 8.19 -9.28 5.51
CA PRO A 246 8.72 -8.27 6.42
C PRO A 246 10.12 -7.77 6.07
N CYS A 247 11.06 -8.66 5.73
CA CYS A 247 12.42 -8.26 5.37
C CYS A 247 12.44 -7.43 4.08
N LEU A 248 11.73 -7.86 3.03
CA LEU A 248 11.72 -7.13 1.76
C LEU A 248 11.02 -5.78 1.88
N ILE A 249 9.96 -5.66 2.68
CA ILE A 249 9.28 -4.37 2.83
C ILE A 249 10.11 -3.39 3.65
N GLU A 250 10.88 -3.86 4.62
CA GLU A 250 11.88 -3.06 5.32
C GLU A 250 12.99 -2.59 4.38
N ALA A 251 13.57 -3.50 3.59
CA ALA A 251 14.56 -3.16 2.59
C ALA A 251 14.01 -2.16 1.55
N SER A 252 12.75 -2.32 1.13
CA SER A 252 12.06 -1.40 0.22
C SER A 252 11.95 0.02 0.79
N LEU A 253 11.55 0.16 2.06
CA LEU A 253 11.54 1.46 2.74
C LEU A 253 12.95 2.06 2.81
N MET A 254 13.94 1.27 3.24
CA MET A 254 15.31 1.76 3.42
C MET A 254 15.96 2.17 2.10
N MET A 255 15.58 1.55 0.98
CA MET A 255 15.97 1.97 -0.35
C MET A 255 15.46 3.36 -0.72
N LYS A 256 14.27 3.76 -0.25
CA LYS A 256 13.69 5.10 -0.46
C LYS A 256 14.32 6.15 0.46
N VAL A 257 14.82 5.74 1.63
CA VAL A 257 15.30 6.61 2.70
C VAL A 257 16.79 6.92 2.60
N LEU A 258 17.61 5.92 2.29
CA LEU A 258 19.05 6.02 2.19
C LEU A 258 19.47 6.40 0.77
N ASP A 259 20.63 7.05 0.63
CA ASP A 259 21.24 7.16 -0.68
C ASP A 259 21.72 5.78 -1.19
N LYS A 260 21.89 5.67 -2.50
CA LYS A 260 22.24 4.41 -3.18
C LYS A 260 23.51 3.74 -2.62
N LYS A 261 24.51 4.51 -2.21
CA LYS A 261 25.78 3.97 -1.71
C LYS A 261 25.60 3.40 -0.31
N ASP A 262 24.89 4.11 0.55
CA ASP A 262 24.65 3.68 1.93
C ASP A 262 23.62 2.57 2.02
N PHE A 263 22.58 2.57 1.17
CA PHE A 263 21.64 1.46 1.05
C PHE A 263 22.37 0.15 0.70
N LYS A 264 23.28 0.15 -0.29
CA LYS A 264 24.03 -1.06 -0.66
C LYS A 264 24.89 -1.62 0.47
N LYS A 265 25.48 -0.75 1.30
CA LYS A 265 26.25 -1.19 2.48
C LYS A 265 25.33 -1.76 3.56
N TRP A 266 24.21 -1.07 3.82
CA TRP A 266 23.21 -1.50 4.79
C TRP A 266 22.61 -2.84 4.40
N LEU A 267 22.20 -3.01 3.14
CA LEU A 267 21.59 -4.24 2.62
C LEU A 267 22.51 -5.46 2.78
N LYS A 268 23.83 -5.30 2.60
CA LYS A 268 24.80 -6.40 2.80
C LYS A 268 24.87 -6.90 4.25
N LYS A 269 24.55 -6.04 5.22
CA LYS A 269 24.47 -6.41 6.63
C LYS A 269 23.09 -6.95 6.99
N PHE A 270 22.05 -6.31 6.46
CA PHE A 270 20.66 -6.65 6.71
C PHE A 270 20.27 -8.00 6.08
N MET A 271 20.64 -8.24 4.81
CA MET A 271 20.40 -9.49 4.09
C MET A 271 21.70 -9.96 3.40
N PRO A 272 22.61 -10.63 4.14
CA PRO A 272 23.87 -11.10 3.59
C PRO A 272 23.71 -11.98 2.35
N GLU A 273 24.56 -11.80 1.34
CA GLU A 273 24.52 -12.55 0.07
C GLU A 273 23.27 -12.34 -0.81
N PHE A 274 22.29 -11.52 -0.40
CA PHE A 274 21.05 -11.32 -1.18
C PHE A 274 21.29 -10.84 -2.61
N GLU A 275 22.24 -9.93 -2.82
CA GLU A 275 22.58 -9.44 -4.18
C GLU A 275 23.09 -10.55 -5.12
N SER A 276 23.75 -11.58 -4.57
CA SER A 276 24.32 -12.70 -5.33
C SER A 276 23.42 -13.94 -5.37
N HIS A 277 22.59 -14.10 -4.34
CA HIS A 277 21.81 -15.31 -4.07
C HIS A 277 20.41 -14.98 -3.53
N PRO A 278 19.59 -14.23 -4.28
CA PRO A 278 18.23 -13.89 -3.84
C PRO A 278 17.36 -15.14 -3.64
N GLU A 279 17.64 -16.24 -4.34
CA GLU A 279 16.96 -17.54 -4.20
C GLU A 279 17.15 -18.21 -2.84
N LYS A 280 18.11 -17.76 -2.03
CA LYS A 280 18.27 -18.26 -0.65
C LYS A 280 17.22 -17.67 0.30
N TYR A 281 16.49 -16.65 -0.15
CA TYR A 281 15.52 -15.90 0.64
C TYR A 281 14.06 -16.20 0.23
N PHE A 282 13.82 -16.70 -0.99
CA PHE A 282 12.48 -16.97 -1.55
C PHE A 282 12.45 -18.20 -2.45
#